data_AF-A0A952U2I0-F1
#
_entry.id   AF-A0A952U2I0-F1
#
_cell.length_a   1.000
_cell.length_b   1.000
_cell.length_c   1.000
_cell.angle_alpha   90.00
_cell.angle_beta   90.00
_cell.angle_gamma   90.00
#
_symmetry.space_group_name_H-M   'P 1'
#
loop_
_entity.id
_entity.type
_entity.pdbx_description
1 polymer ?
#
loop_
_entity_poly.entity_id
_entity_poly.type
_entity_poly.pdbx_seq_one_letter_code
_entity_poly.pdbx_strand_id
1 'polypeptide(L)'
;MKKINSTLHGIFDYATVAMWETIPTLMKFSGPHIAFMRAFGGAYLGINLMTKYPLSVKKVIPFPVHGAIETGSALLLLGLSFSPLLKKRERFFYLASGLQLGTLVLLSNYKDRTISLEEPGFETVSERNDATKVHIPSLETQHDQQIREEQEAVQGVKQVMESMGGESKITDDETDEGMPYRNVSETQSNFAP
;
A
#
# COMPACT_ATOMS: atom_id res chain seq x y z
N MET A 1 1.12 -3.63 6.43
CA MET A 1 1.59 -2.23 6.60
C MET A 1 1.09 -1.41 5.41
N LYS A 2 0.73 -0.14 5.63
CA LYS A 2 0.33 0.77 4.55
C LYS A 2 1.56 1.11 3.70
N LYS A 3 1.49 0.84 2.40
CA LYS A 3 2.58 1.18 1.46
C LYS A 3 2.66 2.71 1.28
N ILE A 4 3.86 3.21 0.99
CA ILE A 4 4.04 4.64 0.69
C ILE A 4 3.44 4.97 -0.68
N ASN A 5 2.78 6.13 -0.77
CA ASN A 5 2.16 6.61 -2.00
C ASN A 5 3.18 7.29 -2.92
N SER A 6 2.77 7.57 -4.16
CA SER A 6 3.63 8.18 -5.18
C SER A 6 4.19 9.56 -4.81
N THR A 7 3.49 10.38 -4.01
CA THR A 7 3.99 11.68 -3.55
C THR A 7 5.16 11.52 -2.58
N LEU A 8 4.98 10.70 -1.54
CA LEU A 8 6.00 10.49 -0.52
C LEU A 8 7.23 9.80 -1.11
N HIS A 9 7.02 8.84 -2.02
CA HIS A 9 8.10 8.23 -2.79
C HIS A 9 8.93 9.28 -3.54
N GLY A 10 8.27 10.19 -4.27
CA GLY A 10 8.95 11.27 -4.99
C GLY A 10 9.78 12.20 -4.08
N ILE A 11 9.36 12.42 -2.83
CA ILE A 11 10.16 13.19 -1.86
C ILE A 11 11.47 12.46 -1.54
N PHE A 12 11.40 11.15 -1.28
CA PHE A 12 12.58 10.33 -1.01
C PHE A 12 13.51 10.24 -2.21
N ASP A 13 12.96 10.23 -3.43
CA ASP A 13 13.72 10.29 -4.67
C ASP A 13 14.61 11.54 -4.74
N TYR A 14 14.05 12.74 -4.53
CA TYR A 14 14.83 13.98 -4.53
C TYR A 14 15.83 14.05 -3.37
N ALA A 15 15.46 13.56 -2.19
CA ALA A 15 16.39 13.46 -1.06
C ALA A 15 17.57 12.53 -1.38
N THR A 16 17.32 11.42 -2.07
CA THR A 16 18.35 10.47 -2.52
C THR A 16 19.31 11.12 -3.52
N VAL A 17 18.78 11.88 -4.50
CA VAL A 17 19.62 12.66 -5.43
C VAL A 17 20.51 13.64 -4.67
N ALA A 18 19.94 14.44 -3.77
CA ALA A 18 20.72 15.40 -2.99
C ALA A 18 21.83 14.72 -2.17
N MET A 19 21.54 13.55 -1.60
CA MET A 19 22.51 12.75 -0.87
C MET A 19 23.66 12.27 -1.75
N TRP A 20 23.36 11.73 -2.95
CA TRP A 20 24.40 11.24 -3.87
C TRP A 20 25.26 12.35 -4.47
N GLU A 21 24.70 13.54 -4.70
CA GLU A 21 25.46 14.70 -5.17
C GLU A 21 26.41 15.28 -4.11
N THR A 22 26.00 15.24 -2.84
CA THR A 22 26.69 15.97 -1.76
C THR A 22 27.61 15.09 -0.90
N ILE A 23 27.13 13.94 -0.43
CA ILE A 23 27.86 13.12 0.56
C ILE A 23 29.22 12.64 0.06
N PRO A 24 29.38 12.14 -1.18
CA PRO A 24 30.69 11.69 -1.66
C PRO A 24 31.78 12.78 -1.58
N THR A 25 31.39 14.03 -1.86
CA THR A 25 32.27 15.21 -1.78
C THR A 25 32.61 15.52 -0.32
N LEU A 26 31.60 15.59 0.54
CA LEU A 26 31.77 15.89 1.97
C LEU A 26 32.63 14.84 2.68
N MET A 27 32.49 13.59 2.28
CA MET A 27 33.25 12.46 2.81
C MET A 27 34.64 12.31 2.19
N LYS A 28 35.02 13.16 1.22
CA LYS A 28 36.32 13.14 0.53
C LYS A 28 36.62 11.78 -0.11
N PHE A 29 35.65 11.21 -0.83
CA PHE A 29 35.84 9.99 -1.60
C PHE A 29 36.79 10.20 -2.78
N SER A 30 37.23 9.10 -3.42
CA SER A 30 38.09 9.23 -4.61
C SER A 30 37.37 9.96 -5.76
N GLY A 31 38.16 10.62 -6.62
CA GLY A 31 37.65 11.35 -7.78
C GLY A 31 36.72 10.51 -8.67
N PRO A 32 37.11 9.27 -9.06
CA PRO A 32 36.23 8.36 -9.80
C PRO A 32 34.89 8.07 -9.11
N HIS A 33 34.86 7.91 -7.77
CA HIS A 33 33.60 7.66 -7.05
C HIS A 33 32.70 8.88 -6.99
N ILE A 34 33.28 10.07 -6.76
CA ILE A 34 32.53 11.32 -6.80
C ILE A 34 31.92 11.51 -8.20
N ALA A 35 32.72 11.31 -9.25
CA ALA A 35 32.25 11.43 -10.63
C ALA A 35 31.12 10.44 -10.94
N PHE A 36 31.30 9.16 -10.56
CA PHE A 36 30.26 8.14 -10.73
C PHE A 36 28.96 8.50 -10.01
N MET A 37 29.04 8.90 -8.74
CA MET A 37 27.84 9.20 -7.94
C MET A 37 27.09 10.43 -8.42
N ARG A 38 27.80 11.46 -8.90
CA ARG A 38 27.17 12.62 -9.52
C ARG A 38 26.52 12.29 -10.86
N ALA A 39 27.19 11.49 -11.69
CA ALA A 39 26.59 11.03 -12.94
C ALA A 39 25.34 10.17 -12.67
N PHE A 40 25.42 9.29 -11.67
CA PHE A 40 24.32 8.43 -11.25
C PHE A 40 23.15 9.24 -10.65
N GLY A 41 23.44 10.19 -9.76
CA GLY A 41 22.46 11.11 -9.17
C GLY A 41 21.79 12.00 -10.22
N GLY A 42 22.56 12.58 -11.14
CA GLY A 42 22.02 13.35 -12.26
C GLY A 42 21.13 12.53 -13.19
N ALA A 43 21.53 11.29 -13.52
CA ALA A 43 20.70 10.39 -14.33
C ALA A 43 19.40 10.02 -13.60
N TYR A 44 19.50 9.70 -12.31
CA TYR A 44 18.35 9.38 -11.46
C TYR A 44 17.39 10.58 -11.31
N LEU A 45 17.93 11.79 -11.15
CA LEU A 45 17.14 13.03 -11.19
C LEU A 45 16.39 13.18 -12.52
N GLY A 46 17.06 12.90 -13.64
CA GLY A 46 16.42 12.92 -14.96
C GLY A 46 15.21 11.97 -15.01
N ILE A 47 15.35 10.77 -14.46
CA ILE A 47 14.27 9.78 -14.37
C ILE A 47 13.14 10.30 -13.48
N ASN A 48 13.45 10.82 -12.28
CA ASN A 48 12.49 11.42 -11.34
C ASN A 48 11.64 12.51 -12.00
N LEU A 49 12.30 13.45 -12.69
CA LEU A 49 11.66 14.54 -13.40
C LEU A 49 10.76 14.04 -14.54
N MET A 50 11.06 12.86 -15.09
CA MET A 50 10.34 12.24 -16.19
C MET A 50 9.27 11.23 -15.76
N THR A 51 9.17 10.88 -14.47
CA THR A 51 8.28 9.82 -13.97
C THR A 51 6.84 10.30 -13.77
N LYS A 52 5.87 9.44 -14.02
CA LYS A 52 4.44 9.70 -13.82
C LYS A 52 4.07 9.67 -12.32
N TYR A 53 4.48 10.70 -11.56
CA TYR A 53 4.04 10.98 -10.19
C TYR A 53 3.91 12.49 -9.93
N PRO A 54 3.34 12.94 -8.79
CA PRO A 54 2.96 14.35 -8.58
C PRO A 54 4.10 15.39 -8.69
N LEU A 55 5.30 15.07 -8.20
CA LEU A 55 6.47 15.96 -8.18
C LEU A 55 7.33 15.93 -9.46
N SER A 56 6.80 15.40 -10.56
CA SER A 56 7.52 15.32 -11.84
C SER A 56 7.33 16.58 -12.70
N VAL A 57 8.30 16.85 -13.56
CA VAL A 57 8.22 17.95 -14.53
C VAL A 57 7.54 17.50 -15.82
N LYS A 58 7.87 16.28 -16.30
CA LYS A 58 7.32 15.72 -17.54
C LYS A 58 6.91 14.26 -17.32
N LYS A 59 5.63 13.95 -17.42
CA LYS A 59 5.09 12.63 -17.05
C LYS A 59 5.23 11.57 -18.17
N VAL A 60 6.45 11.15 -18.49
CA VAL A 60 6.74 10.22 -19.61
C VAL A 60 6.91 8.77 -19.14
N ILE A 61 7.67 8.54 -18.07
CA ILE A 61 8.05 7.22 -17.56
C ILE A 61 6.96 6.70 -16.61
N PRO A 62 6.29 5.58 -16.90
CA PRO A 62 5.30 5.02 -15.98
C PRO A 62 5.91 4.68 -14.62
N PHE A 63 5.16 4.92 -13.54
CA PHE A 63 5.64 4.67 -12.18
C PHE A 63 6.11 3.21 -11.91
N PRO A 64 5.49 2.16 -12.49
CA PRO A 64 6.06 0.81 -12.41
C PRO A 64 7.44 0.65 -13.07
N VAL A 65 7.68 1.39 -14.17
CA VAL A 65 8.99 1.36 -14.87
C VAL A 65 10.04 2.06 -14.03
N HIS A 66 9.68 3.18 -13.38
CA HIS A 66 10.53 3.83 -12.38
C HIS A 66 10.94 2.85 -11.26
N GLY A 67 9.98 2.13 -10.68
CA GLY A 67 10.28 1.12 -9.66
C GLY A 67 11.19 -0.02 -10.13
N ALA A 68 11.10 -0.43 -11.40
CA ALA A 68 12.02 -1.41 -11.98
C ALA A 68 13.45 -0.86 -12.10
N ILE A 69 13.60 0.41 -12.51
CA ILE A 69 14.88 1.11 -12.56
C ILE A 69 15.48 1.24 -11.16
N GLU A 70 14.68 1.60 -10.16
CA GLU A 70 15.11 1.66 -8.76
C GLU A 70 15.57 0.31 -8.24
N THR A 71 14.85 -0.76 -8.57
CA THR A 71 15.25 -2.12 -8.19
C THR A 71 16.61 -2.48 -8.78
N GLY A 72 16.81 -2.21 -10.08
CA GLY A 72 18.11 -2.41 -10.73
C GLY A 72 19.22 -1.56 -10.12
N SER A 73 18.90 -0.30 -9.78
CA SER A 73 19.82 0.63 -9.12
C SER A 73 20.22 0.15 -7.72
N ALA A 74 19.26 -0.31 -6.92
CA ALA A 74 19.51 -0.88 -5.59
C ALA A 74 20.45 -2.08 -5.68
N LEU A 75 20.17 -3.02 -6.59
CA LEU A 75 21.01 -4.20 -6.80
C LEU A 75 22.42 -3.83 -7.30
N LEU A 76 22.53 -2.87 -8.22
CA LEU A 76 23.82 -2.37 -8.69
C LEU A 76 24.66 -1.79 -7.54
N LEU A 77 24.07 -0.92 -6.72
CA LEU A 77 24.77 -0.29 -5.59
C LEU A 77 25.14 -1.32 -4.51
N LEU A 78 24.24 -2.26 -4.20
CA LEU A 78 24.56 -3.38 -3.32
C LEU A 78 25.71 -4.23 -3.89
N GLY A 79 25.70 -4.56 -5.17
CA GLY A 79 26.78 -5.30 -5.84
C GLY A 79 28.12 -4.56 -5.77
N LEU A 80 28.12 -3.26 -6.06
CA LEU A 80 29.32 -2.41 -5.96
C LEU A 80 29.89 -2.38 -4.55
N SER A 81 29.05 -2.49 -3.51
CA SER A 81 29.53 -2.51 -2.12
C SER A 81 30.49 -3.66 -1.79
N PHE A 82 30.46 -4.75 -2.56
CA PHE A 82 31.36 -5.90 -2.39
C PHE A 82 32.63 -5.80 -3.24
N SER A 83 32.78 -4.76 -4.06
CA SER A 83 33.92 -4.64 -4.98
C SER A 83 35.23 -4.46 -4.20
N PRO A 84 36.26 -5.29 -4.46
CA PRO A 84 37.56 -5.19 -3.81
C PRO A 84 38.33 -3.93 -4.21
N LEU A 85 37.93 -3.27 -5.30
CA LEU A 85 38.59 -2.08 -5.85
C LEU A 85 38.26 -0.80 -5.06
N LEU A 86 37.27 -0.86 -4.16
CA LEU A 86 36.77 0.28 -3.40
C LEU A 86 37.41 0.36 -2.01
N LYS A 87 37.54 1.57 -1.46
CA LYS A 87 37.90 1.75 -0.05
C LYS A 87 36.72 1.37 0.85
N LYS A 88 37.02 0.99 2.10
CA LYS A 88 35.99 0.59 3.09
C LYS A 88 34.86 1.61 3.25
N ARG A 89 35.18 2.91 3.28
CA ARG A 89 34.19 4.00 3.40
C ARG A 89 33.28 4.10 2.17
N GLU A 90 33.83 3.91 0.98
CA GLU A 90 33.08 3.94 -0.28
C GLU A 90 32.14 2.73 -0.34
N ARG A 91 32.66 1.51 -0.06
CA ARG A 91 31.83 0.29 0.03
C ARG A 91 30.65 0.45 0.96
N PHE A 92 30.87 1.01 2.15
CA PHE A 92 29.81 1.26 3.11
C PHE A 92 28.76 2.23 2.59
N PHE A 93 29.18 3.27 1.85
CA PHE A 93 28.25 4.21 1.23
C PHE A 93 27.41 3.57 0.11
N TYR A 94 28.04 2.74 -0.73
CA TYR A 94 27.32 1.95 -1.74
C TYR A 94 26.31 0.98 -1.08
N LEU A 95 26.72 0.31 -0.01
CA LEU A 95 25.84 -0.57 0.77
C LEU A 95 24.65 0.20 1.34
N ALA A 96 24.91 1.32 2.02
CA ALA A 96 23.87 2.15 2.62
C ALA A 96 22.90 2.69 1.56
N SER A 97 23.40 3.16 0.42
CA SER A 97 22.57 3.66 -0.68
C SER A 97 21.73 2.55 -1.32
N GLY A 98 22.31 1.36 -1.51
CA GLY A 98 21.59 0.21 -2.04
C GLY A 98 20.50 -0.29 -1.10
N LEU A 99 20.77 -0.33 0.22
CA LEU A 99 19.77 -0.69 1.22
C LEU A 99 18.67 0.37 1.34
N GLN A 100 19.01 1.65 1.26
CA GLN A 100 18.05 2.75 1.25
C GLN A 100 17.07 2.62 0.07
N LEU A 101 17.59 2.49 -1.16
CA LEU A 101 16.73 2.27 -2.33
C LEU A 101 15.94 0.98 -2.23
N GLY A 102 16.57 -0.13 -1.82
CA GLY A 102 15.89 -1.40 -1.65
C GLY A 102 14.73 -1.30 -0.64
N THR A 103 14.92 -0.56 0.44
CA THR A 103 13.87 -0.26 1.41
C THR A 103 12.75 0.55 0.76
N LEU A 104 13.08 1.60 -0.01
CA LEU A 104 12.10 2.41 -0.71
C LEU A 104 11.27 1.56 -1.70
N VAL A 105 11.93 0.69 -2.48
CA VAL A 105 11.29 -0.25 -3.40
C VAL A 105 10.31 -1.18 -2.69
N LEU A 106 10.71 -1.77 -1.57
CA LEU A 106 9.86 -2.71 -0.82
C LEU A 106 8.64 -2.02 -0.19
N LEU A 107 8.80 -0.76 0.24
CA LEU A 107 7.74 -0.01 0.92
C LEU A 107 6.79 0.70 -0.07
N SER A 108 7.15 0.84 -1.34
CA SER A 108 6.41 1.64 -2.32
C SER A 108 5.25 0.90 -2.97
N ASN A 109 4.14 1.63 -3.19
CA ASN A 109 3.04 1.14 -4.00
C ASN A 109 3.16 1.58 -5.46
N TYR A 110 3.92 0.85 -6.25
CA TYR A 110 4.07 1.15 -7.69
C TYR A 110 2.79 0.92 -8.53
N LYS A 111 1.72 0.40 -7.92
CA LYS A 111 0.41 0.25 -8.59
C LYS A 111 -0.44 1.52 -8.54
N ASP A 112 -0.02 2.55 -7.79
CA ASP A 112 -0.67 3.86 -7.81
C ASP A 112 -0.53 4.47 -9.22
N ARG A 113 -1.56 4.32 -10.05
CA ARG A 113 -1.65 4.97 -11.36
C ARG A 113 -2.06 6.41 -11.13
N THR A 114 -1.16 7.30 -10.76
CA THR A 114 -1.48 8.74 -10.72
C THR A 114 -1.48 9.32 -12.13
N ILE A 115 -2.55 8.98 -12.85
CA ILE A 115 -3.25 9.91 -13.74
C ILE A 115 -4.72 9.86 -13.30
N SER A 116 -5.02 10.47 -12.15
CA SER A 116 -6.27 11.20 -12.03
C SER A 116 -5.93 12.63 -12.44
N LEU A 117 -6.12 12.92 -13.72
CA LEU A 117 -6.39 14.29 -14.18
C LEU A 117 -7.88 14.56 -13.92
N GLU A 118 -8.34 14.31 -12.70
CA GLU A 118 -9.50 15.00 -12.17
C GLU A 118 -8.92 15.94 -11.12
N GLU A 119 -8.98 17.22 -11.48
CA GLU A 119 -8.89 18.42 -10.66
C GLU A 119 -8.68 18.18 -9.16
N PRO A 120 -7.73 18.85 -8.49
CA PRO A 120 -7.92 19.14 -7.08
C PRO A 120 -9.12 20.07 -6.99
N GLY A 121 -10.31 19.48 -6.87
CA GLY A 121 -11.48 20.14 -6.33
C GLY A 121 -11.10 20.63 -4.95
N PHE A 122 -10.57 21.85 -4.90
CA PHE A 122 -10.70 22.70 -3.74
C PHE A 122 -12.20 22.83 -3.55
N GLU A 123 -12.78 21.99 -2.68
CA GLU A 123 -14.10 22.22 -2.14
C GLU A 123 -14.01 23.56 -1.40
N THR A 124 -14.29 24.65 -2.12
CA THR A 124 -14.76 25.88 -1.52
C THR A 124 -16.00 25.50 -0.73
N VAL A 125 -15.89 25.52 0.59
CA VAL A 125 -16.99 25.49 1.55
C VAL A 125 -17.82 26.78 1.40
N SER A 126 -18.43 27.02 0.24
CA SER A 126 -19.16 28.25 -0.05
C SER A 126 -20.42 28.11 -0.93
N GLU A 127 -20.72 26.94 -1.49
CA GLU A 127 -21.99 26.74 -2.22
C GLU A 127 -22.67 25.44 -1.80
N ARG A 128 -22.97 25.33 -0.50
CA ARG A 128 -24.24 24.73 -0.10
C ARG A 128 -25.30 25.79 -0.33
N ASN A 129 -25.94 25.74 -1.48
CA ASN A 129 -27.39 25.65 -1.63
C ASN A 129 -27.76 26.01 -3.06
N ASP A 130 -28.62 25.15 -3.59
CA ASP A 130 -29.47 25.36 -4.74
C ASP A 130 -28.96 24.87 -6.11
N ALA A 131 -29.86 24.14 -6.77
CA ALA A 131 -29.80 23.67 -8.15
C ALA A 131 -28.78 22.56 -8.53
N THR A 132 -29.00 21.33 -8.07
CA THR A 132 -29.05 20.18 -9.02
C THR A 132 -29.97 19.09 -8.49
N LYS A 133 -31.14 18.99 -9.12
CA LYS A 133 -32.13 17.92 -8.94
C LYS A 133 -31.57 16.63 -9.56
N VAL A 134 -30.76 15.89 -8.81
CA VAL A 134 -30.32 14.54 -9.19
C VAL A 134 -31.36 13.55 -8.69
N HIS A 135 -31.95 12.82 -9.64
CA HIS A 135 -32.82 11.68 -9.39
C HIS A 135 -32.01 10.59 -8.67
N ILE A 136 -32.28 10.39 -7.38
CA ILE A 136 -31.74 9.29 -6.59
C ILE A 136 -32.62 8.07 -6.90
N PRO A 137 -32.08 6.96 -7.46
CA PRO A 137 -32.79 5.69 -7.46
C PRO A 137 -32.96 5.28 -5.99
N SER A 138 -34.21 5.08 -5.56
CA SER A 138 -34.54 4.74 -4.17
C SER A 138 -33.78 3.49 -3.73
N LEU A 139 -33.04 3.58 -2.63
CA LEU A 139 -32.46 2.45 -1.88
C LEU A 139 -33.54 1.56 -1.21
N GLU A 140 -34.77 1.57 -1.73
CA GLU A 140 -35.92 0.83 -1.24
C GLU A 140 -36.02 -0.56 -1.92
N THR A 141 -35.39 -0.74 -3.08
CA THR A 141 -35.59 -1.95 -3.89
C THR A 141 -34.77 -3.17 -3.48
N GLN A 142 -33.63 -3.04 -2.80
CA GLN A 142 -32.81 -4.22 -2.46
C GLN A 142 -33.26 -4.92 -1.18
N HIS A 143 -33.72 -4.17 -0.17
CA HIS A 143 -34.25 -4.78 1.05
C HIS A 143 -35.61 -5.45 0.78
N ASP A 144 -36.46 -4.82 -0.04
CA ASP A 144 -37.78 -5.35 -0.40
C ASP A 144 -37.72 -6.58 -1.31
N GLN A 145 -36.70 -6.67 -2.19
CA GLN A 145 -36.47 -7.88 -3.00
C GLN A 145 -36.03 -9.05 -2.13
N GLN A 146 -35.13 -8.81 -1.18
CA GLN A 146 -34.65 -9.85 -0.28
C GLN A 146 -35.76 -10.35 0.66
N ILE A 147 -36.64 -9.46 1.13
CA ILE A 147 -37.82 -9.84 1.93
C ILE A 147 -38.83 -10.64 1.08
N ARG A 148 -39.04 -10.30 -0.20
CA ARG A 148 -39.94 -11.08 -1.08
C ARG A 148 -39.42 -12.48 -1.36
N GLU A 149 -38.14 -12.63 -1.67
CA GLU A 149 -37.53 -13.95 -1.92
C GLU A 149 -37.61 -14.85 -0.68
N GLU A 150 -37.39 -14.28 0.51
CA GLU A 150 -37.50 -15.03 1.77
C GLU A 150 -38.96 -15.43 2.06
N GLN A 151 -39.94 -14.56 1.78
CA GLN A 151 -41.36 -14.88 1.95
C GLN A 151 -41.88 -15.91 0.94
N GLU A 152 -41.40 -15.89 -0.31
CA GLU A 152 -41.75 -16.90 -1.32
C GLU A 152 -41.15 -18.28 -0.97
N ALA A 153 -39.92 -18.32 -0.45
CA ALA A 153 -39.31 -19.55 0.03
C ALA A 153 -40.09 -20.15 1.22
N VAL A 154 -40.53 -19.32 2.17
CA VAL A 154 -41.34 -19.75 3.31
C VAL A 154 -42.72 -20.26 2.89
N GLN A 155 -43.37 -19.62 1.89
CA GLN A 155 -44.64 -20.12 1.35
C GLN A 155 -44.49 -21.45 0.60
N GLY A 156 -43.40 -21.63 -0.15
CA GLY A 156 -43.10 -22.90 -0.81
C GLY A 156 -42.94 -24.06 0.17
N VAL A 157 -42.21 -23.83 1.28
CA VAL A 157 -42.06 -24.83 2.35
C VAL A 157 -43.40 -25.14 3.02
N LYS A 158 -44.25 -24.14 3.25
CA LYS A 158 -45.57 -24.33 3.86
C LYS A 158 -46.53 -25.15 2.97
N GLN A 159 -46.52 -24.92 1.65
CA GLN A 159 -47.28 -25.74 0.70
C GLN A 159 -46.81 -27.20 0.67
N VAL A 160 -45.51 -27.44 0.75
CA VAL A 160 -44.97 -28.80 0.84
C VAL A 160 -45.39 -29.46 2.16
N MET A 161 -45.33 -28.75 3.28
CA MET A 161 -45.76 -29.29 4.58
C MET A 161 -47.27 -29.55 4.67
N GLU A 162 -48.11 -28.68 4.08
CA GLU A 162 -49.56 -28.90 4.00
C GLU A 162 -49.92 -30.08 3.07
N SER A 163 -49.13 -30.32 2.01
CA SER A 163 -49.29 -31.50 1.15
C SER A 163 -48.87 -32.82 1.80
N MET A 164 -48.11 -32.77 2.90
CA MET A 164 -47.56 -33.93 3.61
C MET A 164 -48.34 -34.35 4.85
N GLY A 165 -49.51 -33.73 5.11
CA GLY A 165 -50.57 -34.23 6.01
C GLY A 165 -50.10 -35.12 7.17
N GLY A 166 -49.62 -34.51 8.25
CA GLY A 166 -49.24 -35.23 9.45
C GLY A 166 -49.26 -34.32 10.68
N GLU A 167 -50.39 -34.28 11.36
CA GLU A 167 -50.46 -33.80 12.75
C GLU A 167 -49.51 -34.63 13.61
N SER A 168 -48.53 -34.00 14.26
CA SER A 168 -47.91 -34.55 15.47
C SER A 168 -47.72 -33.46 16.52
N LYS A 169 -48.66 -33.48 17.45
CA LYS A 169 -48.58 -33.03 18.85
C LYS A 169 -47.24 -33.48 19.50
N ILE A 170 -46.87 -32.79 20.60
CA ILE A 170 -45.82 -33.11 21.61
C ILE A 170 -44.62 -32.17 21.53
N THR A 171 -44.10 -31.51 22.56
CA THR A 171 -44.49 -31.08 23.94
C THR A 171 -43.36 -30.13 24.37
N ASP A 172 -43.68 -29.14 25.19
CA ASP A 172 -42.72 -28.26 25.86
C ASP A 172 -41.74 -29.07 26.74
N ASP A 173 -40.45 -28.74 26.70
CA ASP A 173 -39.61 -28.81 27.90
C ASP A 173 -38.41 -27.83 27.83
N GLU A 174 -38.23 -27.17 28.95
CA GLU A 174 -37.37 -26.04 29.31
C GLU A 174 -36.04 -26.59 29.88
N THR A 175 -34.86 -26.04 29.53
CA THR A 175 -33.90 -25.33 30.42
C THR A 175 -32.48 -25.71 29.93
N ASP A 176 -31.58 -24.81 29.52
CA ASP A 176 -30.83 -23.76 30.23
C ASP A 176 -29.89 -24.28 31.33
N GLU A 177 -28.64 -24.60 30.97
CA GLU A 177 -27.38 -24.47 31.76
C GLU A 177 -26.23 -24.59 30.72
N GLY A 178 -25.20 -23.73 30.58
CA GLY A 178 -24.38 -23.04 31.56
C GLY A 178 -22.89 -23.25 31.18
N MET A 179 -22.26 -22.32 30.46
CA MET A 179 -20.78 -22.12 30.49
C MET A 179 -20.38 -21.60 31.89
N PRO A 180 -19.13 -21.72 32.44
CA PRO A 180 -17.80 -21.36 31.86
C PRO A 180 -16.63 -22.28 32.34
N TYR A 181 -15.36 -22.19 31.92
CA TYR A 181 -14.34 -21.19 32.28
C TYR A 181 -13.00 -21.41 31.56
N ARG A 182 -12.35 -20.27 31.25
CA ARG A 182 -10.91 -20.09 30.98
C ARG A 182 -10.06 -20.54 32.16
N ASN A 183 -8.88 -21.11 31.89
CA ASN A 183 -7.78 -21.13 32.85
C ASN A 183 -6.50 -20.56 32.22
N VAL A 184 -5.89 -19.66 32.98
CA VAL A 184 -4.64 -18.94 32.72
C VAL A 184 -3.71 -19.31 33.87
N SER A 185 -2.54 -19.89 33.61
CA SER A 185 -1.33 -19.64 34.42
C SER A 185 -0.11 -20.37 33.86
N GLU A 186 1.04 -19.70 34.07
CA GLU A 186 2.38 -20.26 34.27
C GLU A 186 3.12 -20.84 33.04
N THR A 187 4.42 -20.60 32.83
CA THR A 187 5.49 -20.44 33.83
C THR A 187 6.65 -19.60 33.28
N GLN A 188 7.21 -18.78 34.16
CA GLN A 188 8.45 -18.03 33.98
C GLN A 188 9.70 -18.91 34.05
N SER A 189 10.76 -18.38 33.42
CA SER A 189 12.18 -18.42 33.78
C SER A 189 12.86 -19.78 33.99
N ASN A 190 13.99 -19.98 33.31
CA ASN A 190 15.21 -20.28 34.04
C ASN A 190 16.47 -19.85 33.27
N PHE A 191 17.34 -19.20 34.04
CA PHE A 191 18.68 -18.73 33.73
C PHE A 191 19.67 -19.90 33.61
N ALA A 192 20.76 -19.62 32.90
CA ALA A 192 21.93 -20.46 32.68
C ALA A 192 22.68 -20.85 33.96
N PRO A 193 23.70 -21.70 33.82
CA PRO A 193 25.07 -21.20 34.00
C PRO A 193 25.91 -21.22 32.71
#